data_AF-A0A9C9MJ64-F1
#
_entry.id   AF-A0A9C9MJ64-F1
#
_cell.length_a   1.000
_cell.length_b   1.000
_cell.length_c   1.000
_cell.angle_alpha   90.00
_cell.angle_beta   90.00
_cell.angle_gamma   90.00
#
_symmetry.space_group_name_H-M   'P 1'
#
loop_
_entity.id
_entity.type
_entity.pdbx_description
1 polymer ?
#
loop_
_entity_poly.entity_id
_entity_poly.type
_entity_poly.pdbx_seq_one_letter_code
_entity_poly.pdbx_strand_id
1 'polypeptide(L)'
;LVLSLILLVSVFTVTNLFAQYDYETMEQEQYNALLTEWQGRVDAASQGLTTETAAIDSLNAQLASLQSGVDAEWNEIYELAGTDKAGYDAYVGELQQLQNDARALVNLSPEDIYTRMNEVDDLQAKVDEAKKSPFAAVSDNEALIASIESLIAQAKEKGAAAVPPSYTVVRGDYLWKIAAKEDIYGDAYAWMRIYTSNRDMISDPNLIYPNQVFSIPRQVGPNEHLVARGEYLAKIAGYSNVYGSAFQWNKLYEANKSTISDPNMIYPYQVLKIAR
;
A
#
# COMPACT_ATOMS: atom_id res chain seq x y z
N LEU A 1 -13.50 -35.16 3.56
CA LEU A 1 -13.06 -36.38 4.29
C LEU A 1 -14.14 -37.47 4.35
N VAL A 2 -15.42 -37.14 4.55
CA VAL A 2 -16.52 -38.14 4.56
C VAL A 2 -16.85 -38.70 3.16
N LEU A 3 -16.81 -37.86 2.11
CA LEU A 3 -17.08 -38.25 0.72
C LEU A 3 -16.07 -39.26 0.13
N SER A 4 -14.79 -39.16 0.50
CA SER A 4 -13.76 -40.10 0.03
C SER A 4 -13.83 -41.46 0.74
N LEU A 5 -14.48 -41.54 1.90
CA LEU A 5 -14.56 -42.79 2.67
C LEU A 5 -15.69 -43.69 2.14
N ILE A 6 -16.79 -43.11 1.67
CA ILE A 6 -17.97 -43.87 1.17
C ILE A 6 -17.68 -44.46 -0.22
N LEU A 7 -17.04 -43.69 -1.11
CA LEU A 7 -16.67 -44.18 -2.44
C LEU A 7 -15.58 -45.27 -2.41
N LEU A 8 -14.66 -45.19 -1.43
CA LEU A 8 -13.62 -46.21 -1.26
C LEU A 8 -14.18 -47.51 -0.69
N VAL A 9 -15.14 -47.43 0.24
CA VAL A 9 -15.79 -48.62 0.83
C VAL A 9 -16.62 -49.38 -0.21
N SER A 10 -17.31 -48.69 -1.14
CA SER A 10 -18.07 -49.35 -2.21
C SER A 10 -17.17 -50.05 -3.24
N VAL A 11 -16.02 -49.48 -3.59
CA VAL A 11 -15.09 -50.10 -4.56
C VAL A 11 -14.32 -51.28 -3.93
N PHE A 12 -14.02 -51.22 -2.62
CA PHE A 12 -13.29 -52.30 -1.93
C PHE A 12 -14.13 -53.56 -1.64
N THR A 13 -15.46 -53.43 -1.56
CA THR A 13 -16.36 -54.61 -1.45
C THR A 13 -16.53 -55.35 -2.77
N VAL A 14 -16.35 -54.65 -3.91
CA VAL A 14 -16.56 -55.23 -5.25
C VAL A 14 -15.39 -56.14 -5.63
N THR A 15 -14.14 -55.80 -5.29
CA THR A 15 -12.96 -56.59 -5.67
C THR A 15 -12.77 -57.88 -4.87
N ASN A 16 -13.31 -57.98 -3.65
CA ASN A 16 -13.16 -59.18 -2.81
C ASN A 16 -14.21 -60.28 -3.08
N LEU A 17 -15.35 -59.96 -3.70
CA LEU A 17 -16.45 -60.93 -3.92
C LEU A 17 -16.37 -61.67 -5.26
N PHE A 18 -15.74 -61.11 -6.29
CA PHE A 18 -15.60 -61.78 -7.60
C PHE A 18 -14.70 -63.02 -7.56
N ALA A 19 -13.85 -63.15 -6.54
CA ALA A 19 -12.95 -64.29 -6.35
C ALA A 19 -13.61 -65.49 -5.65
N GLN A 20 -14.88 -65.40 -5.23
CA GLN A 20 -15.51 -66.39 -4.35
C GLN A 20 -16.49 -67.35 -5.06
N TYR A 21 -16.87 -67.08 -6.31
CA TYR A 21 -17.80 -67.94 -7.06
C TYR A 21 -17.11 -68.60 -8.25
N ASP A 22 -17.17 -69.93 -8.34
CA ASP A 22 -16.77 -70.69 -9.52
C ASP A 22 -17.93 -70.70 -10.52
N TYR A 23 -17.92 -69.74 -11.44
CA TYR A 23 -18.99 -69.53 -12.41
C TYR A 23 -19.09 -70.65 -13.46
N GLU A 24 -18.08 -71.53 -13.58
CA GLU A 24 -18.07 -72.64 -14.54
C GLU A 24 -18.85 -73.87 -14.05
N THR A 25 -19.09 -74.01 -12.74
CA THR A 25 -19.74 -75.19 -12.12
C THR A 25 -21.02 -74.90 -11.34
N MET A 26 -21.52 -73.65 -11.36
CA MET A 26 -22.68 -73.22 -10.59
C MET A 26 -24.01 -73.79 -11.13
N GLU A 27 -24.86 -74.30 -10.23
CA GLU A 27 -26.20 -74.79 -10.60
C GLU A 27 -27.10 -73.62 -11.04
N GLN A 28 -28.02 -73.87 -11.98
CA GLN A 28 -28.88 -72.83 -12.58
C GLN A 28 -29.68 -72.02 -11.53
N GLU A 29 -30.11 -72.67 -10.45
CA GLU A 29 -30.82 -72.02 -9.35
C GLU A 29 -29.93 -71.01 -8.59
N GLN A 30 -28.67 -71.38 -8.34
CA GLN A 30 -27.68 -70.51 -7.69
C GLN A 30 -27.33 -69.31 -8.57
N TYR A 31 -27.19 -69.52 -9.89
CA TYR A 31 -26.97 -68.43 -10.85
C TYR A 31 -28.13 -67.42 -10.83
N ASN A 32 -29.37 -67.91 -10.87
CA ASN A 32 -30.56 -67.05 -10.86
C ASN A 32 -30.70 -66.27 -9.55
N ALA A 33 -30.36 -66.89 -8.41
CA ALA A 33 -30.33 -66.23 -7.11
C ALA A 33 -29.29 -65.10 -7.07
N LEU A 34 -28.08 -65.36 -7.58
CA LEU A 34 -27.01 -64.36 -7.68
C LEU A 34 -27.40 -63.20 -8.60
N LEU A 35 -27.99 -63.47 -9.77
CA LEU A 35 -28.48 -62.45 -10.69
C LEU A 35 -29.53 -61.55 -10.03
N THR A 36 -30.46 -62.15 -9.26
CA THR A 36 -31.49 -61.40 -8.51
C THR A 36 -30.88 -60.51 -7.44
N GLU A 37 -29.86 -61.00 -6.72
CA GLU A 37 -29.14 -60.19 -5.74
C GLU A 37 -28.45 -58.99 -6.39
N TRP A 38 -27.73 -59.21 -7.50
CA TRP A 38 -27.07 -58.14 -8.23
C TRP A 38 -28.04 -57.13 -8.81
N GLN A 39 -29.18 -57.57 -9.34
CA GLN A 39 -30.26 -56.68 -9.77
C GLN A 39 -30.75 -55.81 -8.61
N GLY A 40 -31.02 -56.40 -7.44
CA GLY A 40 -31.41 -55.64 -6.25
C GLY A 40 -30.35 -54.65 -5.78
N ARG A 41 -29.06 -54.98 -5.87
CA ARG A 41 -27.95 -54.06 -5.55
C ARG A 41 -27.89 -52.89 -6.54
N VAL A 42 -28.04 -53.15 -7.83
CA VAL A 42 -28.07 -52.10 -8.87
C VAL A 42 -29.27 -51.18 -8.67
N ASP A 43 -30.45 -51.73 -8.38
CA ASP A 43 -31.66 -50.96 -8.13
C ASP A 43 -31.52 -50.10 -6.88
N ALA A 44 -30.99 -50.66 -5.79
CA ALA A 44 -30.71 -49.90 -4.56
C ALA A 44 -29.69 -48.79 -4.79
N ALA A 45 -28.61 -49.06 -5.55
CA ALA A 45 -27.62 -48.04 -5.91
C ALA A 45 -28.22 -46.93 -6.79
N SER A 46 -29.10 -47.28 -7.73
CA SER A 46 -29.81 -46.34 -8.60
C SER A 46 -30.79 -45.44 -7.83
N GLN A 47 -31.54 -46.01 -6.89
CA GLN A 47 -32.40 -45.24 -5.97
C GLN A 47 -31.57 -44.34 -5.05
N GLY A 48 -30.43 -44.83 -4.56
CA GLY A 48 -29.47 -44.05 -3.79
C GLY A 48 -28.95 -42.85 -4.58
N LEU A 49 -28.52 -43.07 -5.83
CA LEU A 49 -28.08 -42.00 -6.74
C LEU A 49 -29.18 -40.95 -6.95
N THR A 50 -30.42 -41.39 -7.18
CA THR A 50 -31.58 -40.49 -7.36
C THR A 50 -31.81 -39.63 -6.12
N THR A 51 -31.69 -40.23 -4.93
CA THR A 51 -31.85 -39.53 -3.64
C THR A 51 -30.75 -38.48 -3.44
N GLU A 52 -29.49 -38.83 -3.71
CA GLU A 52 -28.36 -37.91 -3.61
C GLU A 52 -28.46 -36.77 -4.63
N THR A 53 -28.87 -37.06 -5.88
CA THR A 53 -29.12 -36.02 -6.88
C THR A 53 -30.20 -35.04 -6.43
N ALA A 54 -31.33 -35.54 -5.91
CA ALA A 54 -32.37 -34.68 -5.37
C ALA A 54 -31.89 -33.83 -4.17
N ALA A 55 -31.03 -34.38 -3.32
CA ALA A 55 -30.41 -33.64 -2.22
C ALA A 55 -29.48 -32.52 -2.72
N ILE A 56 -28.66 -32.80 -3.73
CA ILE A 56 -27.79 -31.81 -4.38
C ILE A 56 -28.62 -30.69 -5.00
N ASP A 57 -29.69 -31.02 -5.73
CA ASP A 57 -30.57 -30.03 -6.36
C ASP A 57 -31.23 -29.14 -5.30
N SER A 58 -31.69 -29.73 -4.19
CA SER A 58 -32.23 -28.98 -3.06
C SER A 58 -31.20 -28.04 -2.44
N LEU A 59 -29.96 -28.49 -2.22
CA LEU A 59 -28.89 -27.65 -1.66
C LEU A 59 -28.52 -26.50 -2.60
N ASN A 60 -28.48 -26.76 -3.91
CA ASN A 60 -28.23 -25.72 -4.91
C ASN A 60 -29.36 -24.66 -4.91
N ALA A 61 -30.61 -25.08 -4.78
CA ALA A 61 -31.74 -24.16 -4.65
C ALA A 61 -31.66 -23.32 -3.36
N GLN A 62 -31.26 -23.93 -2.24
CA GLN A 62 -31.04 -23.21 -0.98
C GLN A 62 -29.90 -22.19 -1.09
N LEU A 63 -28.78 -22.55 -1.72
CA LEU A 63 -27.67 -21.63 -1.99
C LEU A 63 -28.11 -20.45 -2.86
N ALA A 64 -28.86 -20.70 -3.93
CA ALA A 64 -29.38 -19.63 -4.79
C ALA A 64 -30.32 -18.69 -4.03
N SER A 65 -31.18 -19.23 -3.17
CA SER A 65 -32.06 -18.42 -2.32
C SER A 65 -31.26 -17.57 -1.32
N LEU A 66 -30.22 -18.14 -0.71
CA LEU A 66 -29.37 -17.42 0.24
C LEU A 66 -28.59 -16.30 -0.46
N GLN A 67 -28.04 -16.58 -1.64
CA GLN A 67 -27.34 -15.60 -2.47
C GLN A 67 -28.27 -14.43 -2.83
N SER A 68 -29.51 -14.72 -3.24
CA SER A 68 -30.50 -13.68 -3.54
C SER A 68 -30.84 -12.82 -2.32
N GLY A 69 -30.81 -13.39 -1.11
CA GLY A 69 -31.00 -12.64 0.13
C GLY A 69 -29.85 -11.68 0.40
N VAL A 70 -28.61 -12.17 0.26
CA VAL A 70 -27.40 -11.34 0.39
C VAL A 70 -27.40 -10.19 -0.62
N ASP A 71 -27.78 -10.46 -1.87
CA ASP A 71 -27.85 -9.43 -2.91
C ASP A 71 -28.91 -8.37 -2.59
N ALA A 72 -30.03 -8.75 -1.98
CA ALA A 72 -31.06 -7.81 -1.54
C ALA A 72 -30.57 -6.91 -0.40
N GLU A 73 -29.91 -7.48 0.62
CA GLU A 73 -29.31 -6.71 1.72
C GLU A 73 -28.27 -5.71 1.21
N TRP A 74 -27.42 -6.12 0.25
CA TRP A 74 -26.45 -5.21 -0.35
C TRP A 74 -27.10 -4.08 -1.13
N ASN A 75 -28.19 -4.35 -1.87
CA ASN A 75 -28.92 -3.30 -2.56
C ASN A 75 -29.48 -2.26 -1.58
N GLU A 76 -30.00 -2.69 -0.42
CA GLU A 76 -30.43 -1.76 0.64
C GLU A 76 -29.26 -0.92 1.17
N ILE A 77 -28.09 -1.52 1.39
CA ILE A 77 -26.88 -0.80 1.82
C ILE A 77 -26.47 0.24 0.76
N TYR A 78 -26.50 -0.11 -0.52
CA TYR A 78 -26.17 0.82 -1.60
C TYR A 78 -27.14 2.00 -1.64
N GLU A 79 -28.45 1.75 -1.53
CA GLU A 79 -29.47 2.80 -1.47
C GLU A 79 -29.26 3.73 -0.27
N LEU A 80 -28.96 3.19 0.91
CA LEU A 80 -28.65 3.97 2.12
C LEU A 80 -27.38 4.81 1.95
N ALA A 81 -26.38 4.28 1.24
CA ALA A 81 -25.15 4.98 0.90
C ALA A 81 -25.32 5.97 -0.28
N GLY A 82 -26.50 6.02 -0.91
CA GLY A 82 -26.80 6.91 -2.04
C GLY A 82 -26.05 6.54 -3.32
N THR A 83 -25.77 5.26 -3.54
CA THR A 83 -24.97 4.76 -4.67
C THR A 83 -25.44 3.37 -5.11
N ASP A 84 -24.67 2.69 -5.95
CA ASP A 84 -24.93 1.34 -6.44
C ASP A 84 -23.70 0.42 -6.26
N LYS A 85 -23.80 -0.82 -6.76
CA LYS A 85 -22.69 -1.76 -6.77
C LYS A 85 -21.44 -1.18 -7.46
N ALA A 86 -21.61 -0.43 -8.56
CA ALA A 86 -20.47 0.13 -9.27
C ALA A 86 -19.77 1.22 -8.44
N GLY A 87 -20.53 2.02 -7.69
CA GLY A 87 -19.96 2.97 -6.74
C GLY A 87 -19.23 2.31 -5.57
N TYR A 88 -19.76 1.19 -5.05
CA TYR A 88 -19.05 0.37 -4.06
C TYR A 88 -17.75 -0.23 -4.64
N ASP A 89 -17.82 -0.82 -5.83
CA ASP A 89 -16.66 -1.41 -6.51
C ASP A 89 -15.59 -0.33 -6.77
N ALA A 90 -15.99 0.90 -7.12
CA ALA A 90 -15.09 2.03 -7.29
C ALA A 90 -14.39 2.42 -5.99
N TYR A 91 -15.14 2.51 -4.88
CA TYR A 91 -14.59 2.76 -3.55
C TYR A 91 -13.56 1.70 -3.14
N VAL A 92 -13.86 0.41 -3.36
CA VAL A 92 -12.91 -0.69 -3.09
C VAL A 92 -11.67 -0.55 -3.99
N GLY A 93 -11.84 -0.19 -5.26
CA GLY A 93 -10.75 0.09 -6.18
C GLY A 93 -9.84 1.23 -5.71
N GLU A 94 -10.40 2.31 -5.16
CA GLU A 94 -9.63 3.41 -4.56
C GLU A 94 -8.80 2.94 -3.37
N LEU A 95 -9.37 2.14 -2.46
CA LEU A 95 -8.63 1.56 -1.34
C LEU A 95 -7.48 0.67 -1.81
N GLN A 96 -7.69 -0.16 -2.84
CA GLN A 96 -6.64 -1.01 -3.40
C GLN A 96 -5.51 -0.16 -4.01
N GLN A 97 -5.85 0.94 -4.70
CA GLN A 97 -4.85 1.86 -5.23
C GLN A 97 -4.04 2.52 -4.11
N LEU A 98 -4.71 3.01 -3.05
CA LEU A 98 -4.04 3.58 -1.87
C LEU A 98 -3.10 2.57 -1.20
N GLN A 99 -3.49 1.29 -1.13
CA GLN A 99 -2.62 0.24 -0.61
C GLN A 99 -1.38 0.05 -1.48
N ASN A 100 -1.53 0.04 -2.80
CA ASN A 100 -0.41 -0.10 -3.72
C ASN A 100 0.55 1.10 -3.62
N ASP A 101 0.01 2.32 -3.55
CA ASP A 101 0.79 3.55 -3.38
C ASP A 101 1.57 3.54 -2.05
N ALA A 102 0.92 3.15 -0.96
CA ALA A 102 1.57 3.03 0.35
C ALA A 102 2.67 1.95 0.35
N ARG A 103 2.44 0.79 -0.28
CA ARG A 103 3.47 -0.24 -0.46
C ARG A 103 4.66 0.26 -1.27
N ALA A 104 4.42 1.03 -2.33
CA ALA A 104 5.47 1.61 -3.15
C ALA A 104 6.39 2.52 -2.32
N LEU A 105 5.81 3.37 -1.45
CA LEU A 105 6.58 4.23 -0.56
C LEU A 105 7.41 3.44 0.45
N VAL A 106 6.85 2.41 1.10
CA VAL A 106 7.58 1.58 2.07
C VAL A 106 8.81 0.89 1.43
N ASN A 107 8.74 0.58 0.14
CA ASN A 107 9.83 -0.05 -0.61
C ASN A 107 10.97 0.92 -0.99
N LEU A 108 10.77 2.24 -0.85
CA LEU A 108 11.82 3.23 -1.08
C LEU A 108 12.88 3.25 0.03
N SER A 109 14.04 3.84 -0.23
CA SER A 109 15.04 4.07 0.83
C SER A 109 14.52 5.06 1.87
N PRO A 110 14.97 5.01 3.15
CA PRO A 110 14.64 6.02 4.16
C PRO A 110 14.79 7.47 3.65
N GLU A 111 15.86 7.73 2.90
CA GLU A 111 16.18 9.04 2.34
C GLU A 111 15.18 9.46 1.26
N ASP A 112 14.84 8.57 0.33
CA ASP A 112 13.85 8.86 -0.72
C ASP A 112 12.48 9.14 -0.11
N ILE A 113 12.08 8.37 0.92
CA ILE A 113 10.83 8.63 1.65
C ILE A 113 10.89 10.01 2.31
N TYR A 114 11.98 10.37 2.97
CA TYR A 114 12.14 11.69 3.58
C TYR A 114 11.93 12.83 2.56
N THR A 115 12.51 12.71 1.36
CA THR A 115 12.30 13.69 0.28
C THR A 115 10.89 13.68 -0.30
N ARG A 116 10.07 12.68 0.02
CA ARG A 116 8.69 12.51 -0.45
C ARG A 116 7.68 12.53 0.69
N MET A 117 8.02 13.15 1.82
CA MET A 117 7.13 13.10 2.99
C MET A 117 5.75 13.73 2.73
N ASN A 118 5.67 14.69 1.81
CA ASN A 118 4.38 15.22 1.34
C ASN A 118 3.51 14.15 0.66
N GLU A 119 4.08 13.22 -0.12
CA GLU A 119 3.33 12.11 -0.73
C GLU A 119 2.75 11.18 0.36
N VAL A 120 3.49 10.99 1.46
CA VAL A 120 3.03 10.19 2.61
C VAL A 120 1.87 10.88 3.32
N ASP A 121 1.95 12.20 3.51
CA ASP A 121 0.88 12.98 4.13
C ASP A 121 -0.35 13.10 3.23
N ASP A 122 -0.16 13.26 1.91
CA ASP A 122 -1.25 13.25 0.93
C ASP A 122 -1.99 11.89 0.93
N LEU A 123 -1.25 10.77 1.03
CA LEU A 123 -1.87 9.45 1.17
C LEU A 123 -2.66 9.31 2.46
N GLN A 124 -2.13 9.80 3.59
CA GLN A 124 -2.87 9.79 4.85
C GLN A 124 -4.18 10.57 4.72
N ALA A 125 -4.15 11.76 4.11
CA ALA A 125 -5.34 12.57 3.91
C ALA A 125 -6.39 11.85 3.02
N LYS A 126 -5.96 11.14 1.97
CA LYS A 126 -6.87 10.33 1.14
C LYS A 126 -7.48 9.16 1.91
N VAL A 127 -6.71 8.49 2.77
CA VAL A 127 -7.23 7.43 3.62
C VAL A 127 -8.23 7.98 4.64
N ASP A 128 -7.93 9.14 5.25
CA ASP A 128 -8.83 9.81 6.18
C ASP A 128 -10.14 10.24 5.50
N GLU A 129 -10.09 10.65 4.23
CA GLU A 129 -11.27 10.92 3.42
C GLU A 129 -12.06 9.64 3.11
N ALA A 130 -11.38 8.57 2.67
CA ALA A 130 -12.03 7.29 2.37
C ALA A 130 -12.76 6.71 3.60
N LYS A 131 -12.21 6.91 4.81
CA LYS A 131 -12.84 6.50 6.08
C LYS A 131 -14.17 7.18 6.39
N LYS A 132 -14.51 8.29 5.72
CA LYS A 132 -15.81 8.95 5.86
C LYS A 132 -16.92 8.26 5.08
N SER A 133 -16.56 7.37 4.15
CA SER A 133 -17.52 6.57 3.38
C SER A 133 -18.32 5.65 4.32
N PRO A 134 -19.64 5.49 4.11
CA PRO A 134 -20.43 4.48 4.81
C PRO A 134 -19.86 3.06 4.66
N PHE A 135 -19.17 2.79 3.56
CA PHE A 135 -18.56 1.48 3.27
C PHE A 135 -17.28 1.19 4.06
N ALA A 136 -16.73 2.17 4.80
CA ALA A 136 -15.54 1.98 5.61
C ALA A 136 -15.74 0.98 6.75
N ALA A 137 -16.99 0.80 7.21
CA ALA A 137 -17.35 -0.12 8.28
C ALA A 137 -17.57 -1.58 7.82
N VAL A 138 -17.50 -1.85 6.51
CA VAL A 138 -17.54 -3.23 5.99
C VAL A 138 -16.25 -3.94 6.40
N SER A 139 -16.31 -5.14 6.97
CA SER A 139 -15.14 -5.79 7.59
C SER A 139 -13.93 -5.91 6.68
N ASP A 140 -14.15 -6.24 5.41
CA ASP A 140 -13.07 -6.39 4.42
C ASP A 140 -12.43 -5.05 4.10
N ASN A 141 -13.24 -3.98 4.05
CA ASN A 141 -12.75 -2.61 3.84
C ASN A 141 -12.04 -2.07 5.06
N GLU A 142 -12.54 -2.37 6.27
CA GLU A 142 -11.88 -2.02 7.53
C GLU A 142 -10.49 -2.67 7.61
N ALA A 143 -10.39 -3.96 7.27
CA ALA A 143 -9.12 -4.67 7.22
C ALA A 143 -8.15 -4.08 6.18
N LEU A 144 -8.68 -3.69 5.01
CA LEU A 144 -7.88 -3.04 3.97
C LEU A 144 -7.39 -1.66 4.42
N ILE A 145 -8.25 -0.83 5.00
CA ILE A 145 -7.89 0.49 5.57
C ILE A 145 -6.82 0.34 6.65
N ALA A 146 -6.99 -0.58 7.59
CA ALA A 146 -6.00 -0.84 8.64
C ALA A 146 -4.63 -1.26 8.07
N SER A 147 -4.64 -2.07 7.00
CA SER A 147 -3.41 -2.41 6.27
C SER A 147 -2.76 -1.18 5.64
N ILE A 148 -3.53 -0.26 5.06
CA ILE A 148 -3.01 0.96 4.43
C ILE A 148 -2.42 1.88 5.51
N GLU A 149 -3.13 2.12 6.61
CA GLU A 149 -2.65 2.94 7.73
C GLU A 149 -1.36 2.39 8.32
N SER A 150 -1.24 1.07 8.47
CA SER A 150 0.00 0.42 8.91
C SER A 150 1.17 0.66 7.95
N LEU A 151 0.93 0.61 6.64
CA LEU A 151 1.97 0.90 5.63
C LEU A 151 2.39 2.37 5.65
N ILE A 152 1.42 3.30 5.77
CA ILE A 152 1.71 4.74 5.88
C ILE A 152 2.51 5.02 7.15
N ALA A 153 2.14 4.42 8.28
CA ALA A 153 2.89 4.57 9.52
C ALA A 153 4.33 4.06 9.40
N GLN A 154 4.53 2.89 8.76
CA GLN A 154 5.87 2.36 8.47
C GLN A 154 6.68 3.29 7.56
N ALA A 155 6.06 3.87 6.52
CA ALA A 155 6.73 4.83 5.66
C ALA A 155 7.13 6.10 6.44
N LYS A 156 6.25 6.63 7.30
CA LYS A 156 6.55 7.78 8.16
C LYS A 156 7.72 7.51 9.10
N GLU A 157 7.71 6.37 9.80
CA GLU A 157 8.79 5.98 10.71
C GLU A 157 10.13 5.81 9.97
N LYS A 158 10.09 5.11 8.82
CA LYS A 158 11.28 4.89 7.99
C LYS A 158 11.86 6.19 7.46
N GLY A 159 11.03 7.13 7.00
CA GLY A 159 11.49 8.44 6.55
C GLY A 159 11.96 9.33 7.70
N ALA A 160 11.35 9.21 8.89
CA ALA A 160 11.79 9.92 10.09
C ALA A 160 13.19 9.49 10.54
N ALA A 161 13.58 8.22 10.31
CA ALA A 161 14.94 7.76 10.58
C ALA A 161 16.01 8.42 9.69
N ALA A 162 15.61 8.95 8.53
CA ALA A 162 16.48 9.74 7.64
C ALA A 162 16.42 11.24 7.90
N VAL A 163 15.74 11.68 8.97
CA VAL A 163 15.74 13.09 9.40
C VAL A 163 17.18 13.55 9.53
N PRO A 164 17.52 14.70 8.94
CA PRO A 164 18.89 15.10 8.89
C PRO A 164 19.52 15.28 10.26
N PRO A 165 20.81 14.94 10.39
CA PRO A 165 21.52 15.07 11.65
C PRO A 165 21.43 16.49 12.17
N SER A 166 21.48 16.67 13.49
CA SER A 166 21.62 17.99 14.10
C SER A 166 23.05 18.19 14.58
N TYR A 167 23.48 19.44 14.66
CA TYR A 167 24.79 19.81 15.17
C TYR A 167 24.64 20.89 16.24
N THR A 168 25.24 20.65 17.41
CA THR A 168 25.31 21.64 18.48
C THR A 168 26.58 22.48 18.31
N VAL A 169 26.41 23.78 18.11
CA VAL A 169 27.50 24.75 17.94
C VAL A 169 28.38 24.76 19.18
N VAL A 170 29.69 24.60 18.99
CA VAL A 170 30.66 24.73 20.07
C VAL A 170 31.45 26.03 19.98
N ARG A 171 32.13 26.41 21.06
CA ARG A 171 32.92 27.65 21.10
C ARG A 171 33.98 27.67 19.98
N GLY A 172 34.00 28.75 19.20
CA GLY A 172 34.93 28.94 18.09
C GLY A 172 34.48 28.29 16.77
N ASP A 173 33.21 27.91 16.66
CA ASP A 173 32.62 27.50 15.39
C ASP A 173 32.11 28.70 14.58
N TYR A 174 32.12 28.52 13.28
CA TYR A 174 31.48 29.36 12.27
C TYR A 174 30.97 28.42 11.16
N LEU A 175 29.97 28.85 10.38
CA LEU A 175 29.24 27.94 9.48
C LEU A 175 30.15 27.19 8.48
N TRP A 176 31.17 27.86 7.94
CA TRP A 176 32.19 27.24 7.08
C TRP A 176 32.93 26.07 7.77
N LYS A 177 33.35 26.27 9.02
CA LYS A 177 34.07 25.25 9.79
C LYS A 177 33.19 24.06 10.13
N ILE A 178 31.90 24.30 10.42
CA ILE A 178 30.94 23.22 10.67
C ILE A 178 30.74 22.40 9.39
N ALA A 179 30.49 23.06 8.26
CA ALA A 179 30.29 22.39 6.98
C ALA A 179 31.51 21.59 6.50
N ALA A 180 32.72 22.08 6.79
CA ALA A 180 33.98 21.43 6.42
C ALA A 180 34.23 20.09 7.13
N LYS A 181 33.53 19.76 8.21
CA LYS A 181 33.76 18.50 8.93
C LYS A 181 33.28 17.32 8.09
N GLU A 182 34.08 16.24 8.05
CA GLU A 182 33.78 15.01 7.31
C GLU A 182 32.47 14.34 7.77
N ASP A 183 32.19 14.40 9.08
CA ASP A 183 30.95 13.89 9.69
C ASP A 183 29.74 14.80 9.43
N ILE A 184 29.93 15.96 8.80
CA ILE A 184 28.89 16.91 8.41
C ILE A 184 28.68 16.86 6.89
N TYR A 185 29.53 17.53 6.11
CA TYR A 185 29.47 17.53 4.65
C TYR A 185 30.83 17.26 3.99
N GLY A 186 31.94 17.42 4.71
CA GLY A 186 33.29 17.37 4.12
C GLY A 186 33.57 18.49 3.11
N ASP A 187 32.66 19.48 2.98
CA ASP A 187 32.79 20.59 2.04
C ASP A 187 32.42 21.89 2.74
N ALA A 188 33.43 22.75 2.94
CA ALA A 188 33.25 24.04 3.58
C ALA A 188 32.32 24.97 2.78
N TYR A 189 32.22 24.82 1.46
CA TYR A 189 31.30 25.59 0.63
C TYR A 189 29.82 25.24 0.90
N ALA A 190 29.54 24.08 1.52
CA ALA A 190 28.18 23.69 1.90
C ALA A 190 27.63 24.44 3.11
N TRP A 191 28.36 25.40 3.68
CA TRP A 191 27.89 26.26 4.78
C TRP A 191 26.57 26.97 4.47
N MET A 192 26.34 27.33 3.20
CA MET A 192 25.10 27.98 2.75
C MET A 192 23.88 27.09 3.01
N ARG A 193 24.07 25.78 3.00
CA ARG A 193 23.03 24.79 3.32
C ARG A 193 22.62 24.86 4.78
N ILE A 194 23.59 24.96 5.69
CA ILE A 194 23.34 25.14 7.13
C ILE A 194 22.62 26.47 7.35
N TYR A 195 23.11 27.55 6.73
CA TYR A 195 22.51 28.87 6.89
C TYR A 195 21.05 28.90 6.42
N THR A 196 20.78 28.41 5.22
CA THR A 196 19.44 28.45 4.59
C THR A 196 18.42 27.59 5.33
N SER A 197 18.84 26.44 5.86
CA SER A 197 17.96 25.51 6.58
C SER A 197 17.66 25.96 8.01
N ASN A 198 18.44 26.90 8.56
CA ASN A 198 18.31 27.38 9.93
C ASN A 198 18.10 28.91 10.00
N ARG A 199 17.54 29.52 8.94
CA ARG A 199 17.38 30.99 8.85
C ARG A 199 16.60 31.60 10.00
N ASP A 200 15.63 30.87 10.54
CA ASP A 200 14.83 31.33 11.68
C ASP A 200 15.67 31.46 12.96
N MET A 201 16.83 30.80 13.02
CA MET A 201 17.77 30.83 14.15
C MET A 201 19.03 31.64 13.89
N ILE A 202 19.37 31.90 12.61
CA ILE A 202 20.60 32.57 12.19
C ILE A 202 20.24 33.86 11.45
N SER A 203 20.25 34.98 12.17
CA SER A 203 20.00 36.30 11.58
C SER A 203 21.20 36.83 10.80
N ASP A 204 22.42 36.60 11.29
CA ASP A 204 23.67 36.94 10.61
C ASP A 204 24.49 35.65 10.42
N PRO A 205 24.80 35.23 9.17
CA PRO A 205 25.57 34.01 8.91
C PRO A 205 26.99 34.03 9.50
N ASN A 206 27.52 35.21 9.82
CA ASN A 206 28.84 35.35 10.45
C ASN A 206 28.79 35.27 11.98
N LEU A 207 27.59 35.26 12.58
CA LEU A 207 27.42 35.32 14.03
C LEU A 207 26.55 34.17 14.53
N ILE A 208 27.20 33.11 14.99
CA ILE A 208 26.58 31.96 15.65
C ILE A 208 27.13 31.82 17.07
N TYR A 209 26.32 31.25 17.96
CA TYR A 209 26.58 31.17 19.39
C TYR A 209 26.70 29.71 19.87
N PRO A 210 27.56 29.43 20.86
CA PRO A 210 27.63 28.11 21.48
C PRO A 210 26.27 27.64 21.99
N ASN A 211 26.03 26.33 21.93
CA ASN A 211 24.79 25.63 22.30
C ASN A 211 23.59 25.88 21.38
N GLN A 212 23.73 26.65 20.29
CA GLN A 212 22.72 26.62 19.23
C GLN A 212 22.71 25.24 18.58
N VAL A 213 21.52 24.69 18.33
CA VAL A 213 21.36 23.40 17.64
C VAL A 213 20.87 23.67 16.23
N PHE A 214 21.69 23.34 15.23
CA PHE A 214 21.36 23.52 13.82
C PHE A 214 20.98 22.18 13.18
N SER A 215 19.96 22.21 12.33
CA SER A 215 19.68 21.13 11.39
C SER A 215 20.77 21.07 10.32
N ILE A 216 21.27 19.87 10.04
CA ILE A 216 22.31 19.58 9.04
C ILE A 216 21.69 18.69 7.95
N PRO A 217 20.86 19.25 7.06
CA PRO A 217 20.25 18.50 5.97
C PRO A 217 21.29 17.78 5.13
N ARG A 218 21.26 16.45 5.05
CA ARG A 218 22.03 15.70 4.03
C ARG A 218 21.26 15.59 2.72
N GLN A 219 19.94 15.62 2.79
CA GLN A 219 19.01 15.77 1.66
C GLN A 219 18.16 17.04 1.82
N VAL A 220 17.51 17.50 0.75
CA VAL A 220 16.53 18.60 0.80
C VAL A 220 15.13 18.01 0.95
N GLY A 221 14.21 18.76 1.59
CA GLY A 221 12.83 18.32 1.77
C GLY A 221 12.01 18.27 0.46
N PRO A 222 10.77 17.76 0.51
CA PRO A 222 9.92 17.54 -0.67
C PRO A 222 9.55 18.80 -1.47
N ASN A 223 9.58 19.96 -0.82
CA ASN A 223 9.34 21.26 -1.42
C ASN A 223 10.60 22.10 -1.40
N GLU A 224 11.76 21.48 -1.59
CA GLU A 224 13.04 22.17 -1.55
C GLU A 224 13.96 21.74 -2.69
N HIS A 225 14.80 22.66 -3.15
CA HIS A 225 15.82 22.39 -4.16
C HIS A 225 17.19 22.82 -3.63
N LEU A 226 18.19 21.94 -3.75
CA LEU A 226 19.59 22.28 -3.45
C LEU A 226 20.24 22.86 -4.70
N VAL A 227 20.59 24.14 -4.67
CA VAL A 227 21.22 24.83 -5.80
C VAL A 227 22.58 24.19 -6.11
N ALA A 228 22.73 23.65 -7.31
CA ALA A 228 24.00 23.16 -7.83
C ALA A 228 24.84 24.31 -8.40
N ARG A 229 26.15 24.07 -8.58
CA ARG A 229 27.05 25.05 -9.18
C ARG A 229 26.60 25.40 -10.61
N GLY A 230 26.49 26.69 -10.90
CA GLY A 230 26.12 27.20 -12.23
C GLY A 230 24.60 27.19 -12.52
N GLU A 231 23.76 26.91 -11.53
CA GLU A 231 22.31 27.07 -11.67
C GLU A 231 21.86 28.53 -11.48
N TYR A 232 20.72 28.86 -12.07
CA TYR A 232 19.99 30.11 -11.92
C TYR A 232 18.49 29.81 -11.83
N LEU A 233 17.68 30.73 -11.29
CA LEU A 233 16.28 30.48 -10.95
C LEU A 233 15.44 29.92 -12.10
N ALA A 234 15.62 30.44 -13.32
CA ALA A 234 14.88 29.94 -14.49
C ALA A 234 15.27 28.52 -14.91
N LYS A 235 16.55 28.13 -14.77
CA LYS A 235 16.96 26.74 -15.01
C LYS A 235 16.29 25.80 -14.01
N ILE A 236 16.29 26.18 -12.73
CA ILE A 236 15.72 25.38 -11.64
C ILE A 236 14.21 25.23 -11.80
N ALA A 237 13.49 26.32 -12.08
CA ALA A 237 12.06 26.30 -12.35
C ALA A 237 11.68 25.38 -13.53
N GLY A 238 12.57 25.24 -14.51
CA GLY A 238 12.39 24.37 -15.68
C GLY A 238 12.44 22.88 -15.37
N TYR A 239 12.97 22.44 -14.23
CA TYR A 239 13.01 21.02 -13.91
C TYR A 239 11.62 20.47 -13.64
N SER A 240 11.36 19.25 -14.14
CA SER A 240 10.05 18.58 -14.01
C SER A 240 9.65 18.35 -12.55
N ASN A 241 10.62 18.13 -11.66
CA ASN A 241 10.41 17.99 -10.22
C ASN A 241 10.29 19.33 -9.46
N VAL A 242 10.40 20.47 -10.15
CA VAL A 242 10.20 21.81 -9.57
C VAL A 242 8.89 22.39 -10.09
N TYR A 243 8.87 22.95 -11.30
CA TYR A 243 7.64 23.43 -11.94
C TYR A 243 7.48 22.98 -13.41
N GLY A 244 8.51 22.38 -14.00
CA GLY A 244 8.50 21.96 -15.40
C GLY A 244 8.51 23.11 -16.41
N SER A 245 8.70 24.36 -15.96
CA SER A 245 8.69 25.54 -16.82
C SER A 245 9.64 26.63 -16.33
N ALA A 246 10.62 26.96 -17.16
CA ALA A 246 11.59 28.02 -16.87
C ALA A 246 10.93 29.40 -16.69
N PHE A 247 9.73 29.60 -17.27
CA PHE A 247 8.97 30.85 -17.13
C PHE A 247 8.39 31.06 -15.72
N GLN A 248 8.39 30.02 -14.87
CA GLN A 248 7.90 30.10 -13.50
C GLN A 248 8.98 30.47 -12.47
N TRP A 249 10.13 30.98 -12.93
CA TRP A 249 11.20 31.47 -12.06
C TRP A 249 10.74 32.57 -11.09
N ASN A 250 9.77 33.41 -11.49
CA ASN A 250 9.17 34.42 -10.61
C ASN A 250 8.50 33.78 -9.39
N LYS A 251 7.78 32.67 -9.59
CA LYS A 251 7.14 31.90 -8.49
C LYS A 251 8.20 31.38 -7.53
N LEU A 252 9.31 30.87 -8.06
CA LEU A 252 10.44 30.41 -7.25
C LEU A 252 11.09 31.56 -6.47
N TYR A 253 11.29 32.71 -7.10
CA TYR A 253 11.87 33.88 -6.45
C TYR A 253 10.97 34.39 -5.31
N GLU A 254 9.68 34.59 -5.57
CA GLU A 254 8.75 35.12 -4.57
C GLU A 254 8.64 34.20 -3.34
N ALA A 255 8.66 32.88 -3.53
CA ALA A 255 8.69 31.90 -2.43
C ALA A 255 9.95 32.01 -1.56
N ASN A 256 11.04 32.58 -2.07
CA ASN A 256 12.35 32.65 -1.42
C ASN A 256 12.84 34.08 -1.18
N LYS A 257 12.00 35.10 -1.40
CA LYS A 257 12.38 36.52 -1.40
C LYS A 257 12.92 37.02 -0.06
N SER A 258 12.54 36.37 1.04
CA SER A 258 13.13 36.63 2.38
C SER A 258 14.60 36.23 2.47
N THR A 259 15.06 35.37 1.56
CA THR A 259 16.42 34.81 1.55
C THR A 259 17.26 35.21 0.34
N ILE A 260 16.60 35.57 -0.78
CA ILE A 260 17.22 36.03 -2.02
C ILE A 260 16.88 37.51 -2.22
N SER A 261 17.87 38.38 -2.04
CA SER A 261 17.69 39.82 -2.28
C SER A 261 17.71 40.17 -3.77
N ASP A 262 18.62 39.57 -4.55
CA ASP A 262 18.73 39.75 -6.00
C ASP A 262 18.36 38.44 -6.72
N PRO A 263 17.35 38.41 -7.60
CA PRO A 263 16.97 37.20 -8.36
C PRO A 263 18.10 36.56 -9.18
N ASN A 264 19.12 37.33 -9.56
CA ASN A 264 20.27 36.83 -10.30
C ASN A 264 21.38 36.28 -9.38
N MET A 265 21.21 36.38 -8.06
CA MET A 265 22.22 36.03 -7.07
C MET A 265 21.74 34.87 -6.19
N ILE A 266 21.93 33.65 -6.70
CA ILE A 266 21.81 32.41 -5.91
C ILE A 266 23.18 31.74 -5.78
N TYR A 267 23.40 31.06 -4.66
CA TYR A 267 24.69 30.46 -4.34
C TYR A 267 24.62 28.93 -4.39
N PRO A 268 25.71 28.25 -4.78
CA PRO A 268 25.80 26.80 -4.61
C PRO A 268 25.50 26.40 -3.17
N TYR A 269 24.81 25.26 -3.01
CA TYR A 269 24.33 24.73 -1.73
C TYR A 269 23.25 25.55 -1.01
N GLN A 270 22.73 26.61 -1.64
CA GLN A 270 21.54 27.29 -1.15
C GLN A 270 20.33 26.36 -1.29
N VAL A 271 19.53 26.22 -0.22
CA VAL A 271 18.26 25.50 -0.27
C VAL A 271 17.15 26.47 -0.63
N LEU A 272 16.40 26.20 -1.70
CA LEU A 272 15.27 26.99 -2.17
C LEU A 272 13.95 26.29 -1.86
N LYS A 273 12.99 26.99 -1.25
CA LYS A 273 11.62 26.51 -1.07
C LYS A 273 10.85 26.57 -2.40
N ILE A 274 10.22 25.48 -2.76
CA ILE A 274 9.38 25.32 -3.95
C ILE A 274 7.92 25.50 -3.49
N ALA A 275 7.28 26.57 -3.94
CA ALA A 275 5.86 26.79 -3.68
C ALA A 275 5.04 25.94 -4.65
N ARG A 276 4.50 24.81 -4.20
CA ARG A 276 3.56 24.00 -5.00
C ARG A 276 2.23 24.72 -5.13
#